data_AF-E0P134-F1
#
_entry.id   AF-E0P134-F1
#
_cell.length_a   1.000
_cell.length_b   1.000
_cell.length_c   1.000
_cell.angle_alpha   90.00
_cell.angle_beta   90.00
_cell.angle_gamma   90.00
#
_symmetry.space_group_name_H-M   'P 1'
#
loop_
_entity.id
_entity.type
_entity.pdbx_description
1 polymer ?
#
loop_
_entity_poly.entity_id
_entity_poly.type
_entity_poly.pdbx_seq_one_letter_code
_entity_poly.pdbx_strand_id
1 'polypeptide(L)' 'MPNKPVSAFIAGRQAPPGKRMGHAGAIISGGKGTAADKVAALNAAGIPVADTVAHIGETMVKLLKEKGLYDKCHTC' A
#
# COMPACT_ATOMS: atom_id res chain seq x y z
N MET A 1 -7.12 -10.93 -15.10
CA MET A 1 -6.08 -10.35 -14.22
C MET A 1 -5.98 -11.03 -12.83
N PRO A 2 -6.16 -12.35 -12.61
CA PRO A 2 -6.36 -12.82 -11.23
C PRO A 2 -5.08 -12.99 -10.39
N ASN A 3 -3.88 -13.02 -10.99
CA ASN A 3 -2.68 -13.51 -10.29
C ASN A 3 -1.44 -12.60 -10.39
N LYS A 4 -1.60 -11.34 -10.82
CA LYS A 4 -0.44 -10.42 -10.81
C LYS A 4 -0.10 -10.09 -9.35
N PRO A 5 1.17 -10.15 -8.94
CA PRO A 5 1.57 -9.68 -7.62
C PRO A 5 1.23 -8.20 -7.44
N VAL A 6 0.63 -7.86 -6.30
CA VAL A 6 0.26 -6.48 -5.93
C VAL A 6 0.89 -6.15 -4.60
N SER A 7 1.56 -5.01 -4.51
CA SER A 7 1.94 -4.35 -3.26
C SER A 7 1.35 -2.94 -3.25
N ALA A 8 1.18 -2.36 -2.06
CA ALA A 8 0.54 -1.06 -1.90
C ALA A 8 1.32 -0.10 -1.00
N PHE A 9 0.97 1.17 -1.03
CA PHE A 9 1.39 2.18 -0.06
C PHE A 9 0.19 3.09 0.24
N ILE A 10 -0.07 3.36 1.52
CA ILE A 10 -1.15 4.25 1.94
C ILE A 10 -0.54 5.54 2.52
N ALA A 11 -0.70 6.63 1.77
CA ALA A 11 -0.32 7.96 2.22
C ALA A 11 -1.25 8.48 3.33
N GLY A 12 -0.80 9.50 4.06
CA GLY A 12 -1.64 10.17 5.07
C GLY A 12 -1.73 9.45 6.41
N ARG A 13 -0.75 8.58 6.74
CA ARG A 13 -0.67 7.91 8.07
C ARG A 13 -0.66 8.88 9.25
N GLN A 14 -0.11 10.07 9.06
CA GLN A 14 -0.03 11.13 10.07
C GLN A 14 -1.04 12.26 9.81
N ALA A 15 -2.06 12.03 8.97
CA ALA A 15 -3.04 13.05 8.68
C ALA A 15 -3.88 13.35 9.94
N PRO A 16 -4.00 14.62 10.35
CA PRO A 16 -4.85 14.96 11.49
C PRO A 16 -6.33 14.76 11.14
N PRO A 17 -7.16 14.29 12.09
CA PRO A 17 -8.58 14.08 11.87
C PRO A 17 -9.30 15.40 11.54
N GLY A 18 -10.34 15.33 10.69
CA GLY A 18 -11.15 16.50 10.33
C GLY A 18 -10.46 17.51 9.41
N LYS A 19 -9.21 17.26 8.98
CA LYS A 19 -8.48 18.14 8.07
C LYS A 19 -8.43 17.55 6.66
N ARG A 20 -8.73 18.38 5.66
CA ARG A 20 -8.51 18.06 4.25
C ARG A 20 -7.04 18.22 3.90
N MET A 21 -6.43 17.17 3.33
CA MET A 21 -5.01 17.15 2.94
C MET A 21 -4.86 17.43 1.43
N GLY A 22 -5.16 18.65 1.02
CA GLY A 22 -5.07 19.10 -0.38
C GLY A 22 -6.15 18.50 -1.28
N HIS A 23 -6.02 17.22 -1.65
CA HIS A 23 -6.98 16.51 -2.51
C HIS A 23 -8.37 16.46 -1.85
N ALA A 24 -9.44 16.68 -2.64
CA ALA A 24 -10.80 16.82 -2.12
C ALA A 24 -11.26 15.61 -1.30
N GLY A 25 -10.92 14.39 -1.74
CA GLY A 25 -11.23 13.14 -1.05
C GLY A 25 -10.24 12.72 0.04
N ALA A 26 -9.14 13.46 0.25
CA ALA A 26 -8.13 13.13 1.26
C ALA A 26 -8.50 13.75 2.62
N ILE A 27 -9.53 13.20 3.25
CA ILE A 27 -10.02 13.63 4.58
C ILE A 27 -10.42 12.42 5.43
N ILE A 28 -10.07 12.45 6.71
CA ILE A 28 -10.56 11.50 7.71
C ILE A 28 -11.80 12.13 8.36
N SER A 29 -12.97 11.51 8.19
CA SER A 29 -14.25 12.03 8.70
C SER A 29 -15.04 10.92 9.40
N GLY A 30 -15.70 11.25 10.51
CA GLY A 30 -16.51 10.31 11.28
C GLY A 30 -15.75 9.06 11.77
N GLY A 31 -14.44 9.17 12.00
CA GLY A 31 -13.58 8.06 12.42
C GLY A 31 -13.31 7.00 11.34
N LYS A 32 -13.78 7.21 10.10
CA LYS A 32 -13.64 6.27 8.99
C LYS A 32 -12.62 6.78 7.97
N GLY A 33 -12.02 5.84 7.25
CA GLY A 33 -11.07 6.13 6.18
C GLY A 33 -9.65 6.41 6.67
N THR A 34 -9.31 5.97 7.88
CA THR A 34 -7.94 6.09 8.40
C THR A 34 -6.97 5.29 7.53
N ALA A 35 -5.70 5.67 7.55
CA ALA A 35 -4.67 4.89 6.86
C ALA A 35 -4.56 3.48 7.47
N ALA A 36 -4.72 3.35 8.79
CA ALA A 36 -4.63 2.08 9.50
C ALA A 36 -5.70 1.07 9.03
N ASP A 37 -6.94 1.52 8.88
CA ASP A 37 -8.04 0.65 8.41
C ASP A 37 -7.74 0.08 7.01
N LYS A 38 -7.22 0.93 6.11
CA LYS A 38 -6.88 0.54 4.73
C LYS A 38 -5.69 -0.43 4.71
N VAL A 39 -4.69 -0.20 5.55
CA VAL A 39 -3.53 -1.10 5.69
C VAL A 39 -3.99 -2.47 6.18
N ALA A 40 -4.83 -2.51 7.21
CA ALA A 40 -5.35 -3.77 7.75
C ALA A 40 -6.16 -4.56 6.70
N ALA A 41 -7.03 -3.88 5.95
CA ALA A 41 -7.82 -4.50 4.89
C ALA A 41 -6.96 -5.09 3.76
N LEU A 42 -5.92 -4.37 3.32
CA LEU A 42 -5.00 -4.85 2.28
C LEU A 42 -4.17 -6.04 2.76
N ASN A 43 -3.64 -5.97 3.99
CA ASN A 43 -2.90 -7.09 4.58
C ASN A 43 -3.78 -8.34 4.74
N ALA A 44 -5.04 -8.18 5.15
CA ALA A 44 -6.01 -9.29 5.24
C ALA A 44 -6.32 -9.93 3.88
N ALA A 45 -6.22 -9.16 2.79
CA ALA A 45 -6.30 -9.66 1.42
C ALA A 45 -4.98 -10.26 0.88
N GLY A 46 -3.93 -10.31 1.69
CA GLY A 46 -2.61 -10.82 1.30
C GLY A 46 -1.77 -9.85 0.46
N ILE A 47 -2.13 -8.55 0.45
CA ILE A 47 -1.40 -7.50 -0.26
C ILE A 47 -0.45 -6.81 0.72
N PRO A 48 0.88 -6.98 0.60
CA PRO A 48 1.82 -6.29 1.47
C PRO A 48 1.80 -4.78 1.24
N VAL A 49 1.76 -4.02 2.33
CA VAL A 49 1.76 -2.54 2.31
C VAL A 49 3.08 -1.99 2.82
N ALA A 50 3.74 -1.14 2.02
CA ALA A 50 5.00 -0.49 2.39
C ALA A 50 4.82 0.54 3.52
N ASP A 51 5.74 0.56 4.48
CA ASP A 51 5.71 1.48 5.63
C ASP A 51 6.07 2.93 5.27
N THR A 52 6.94 3.10 4.29
CA THR A 52 7.38 4.39 3.76
C THR A 52 7.36 4.38 2.24
N VAL A 53 7.37 5.56 1.63
CA VAL A 53 7.45 5.69 0.16
C VAL A 53 8.74 5.04 -0.37
N ALA A 54 9.84 5.14 0.37
CA ALA A 54 11.14 4.56 -0.01
C ALA A 54 11.09 3.03 -0.12
N HIS A 55 10.26 2.37 0.70
CA HIS A 55 10.16 0.92 0.73
C HIS A 55 9.22 0.32 -0.34
N ILE A 56 8.59 1.13 -1.20
CA ILE A 56 7.68 0.61 -2.25
C ILE A 56 8.40 -0.39 -3.16
N GLY A 57 9.60 -0.04 -3.64
CA GLY A 57 10.40 -0.90 -4.52
C GLY A 57 10.81 -2.19 -3.83
N GLU A 58 11.37 -2.09 -2.62
CA GLU A 58 11.80 -3.25 -1.81
C GLU A 58 10.64 -4.20 -1.50
N THR A 59 9.46 -3.65 -1.17
CA THR A 59 8.25 -4.44 -0.89
C THR A 59 7.82 -5.24 -2.11
N MET A 60 7.84 -4.63 -3.30
CA MET A 60 7.50 -5.33 -4.55
C MET A 60 8.55 -6.39 -4.89
N VAL A 61 9.85 -6.06 -4.78
CA VAL A 61 10.94 -7.01 -5.04
C VAL A 61 10.83 -8.24 -4.14
N LYS A 62 10.56 -8.03 -2.84
CA LYS A 62 10.33 -9.11 -1.88
C LYS A 62 9.15 -10.00 -2.31
N LEU A 63 8.01 -9.39 -2.62
CA LEU A 63 6.82 -10.12 -3.06
C LEU A 63 7.08 -10.94 -4.35
N LEU A 64 7.79 -10.36 -5.32
CA LEU A 64 8.16 -11.05 -6.55
C LEU A 64 9.07 -12.25 -6.30
N LYS A 65 10.02 -12.14 -5.36
CA LYS A 65 10.89 -13.25 -4.95
C LYS A 65 10.09 -14.36 -4.25
N GLU A 66 9.21 -14.01 -3.32
CA GLU A 66 8.33 -14.96 -2.62
C GLU A 66 7.40 -15.73 -3.59
N LYS A 67 6.99 -15.08 -4.68
CA LYS A 67 6.16 -15.71 -5.73
C LYS A 67 6.98 -16.44 -6.81
N GLY A 68 8.32 -16.44 -6.73
CA GLY A 68 9.18 -17.07 -7.75
C GLY A 68 9.09 -16.39 -9.13
N LEU A 69 8.77 -15.10 -9.15
CA LEU A 69 8.55 -14.32 -10.37
C LEU A 69 9.65 -13.27 -10.62
N TYR A 70 10.58 -13.08 -9.67
CA TYR A 70 11.58 -12.03 -9.73
C TYR A 70 12.37 -12.04 -11.06
N ASP A 71 13.00 -13.15 -11.43
CA ASP A 71 13.83 -13.21 -12.65
C ASP A 71 13.03 -13.05 -13.94
N LYS A 72 11.73 -13.39 -13.94
CA LYS A 72 10.84 -13.18 -15.09
C LYS A 72 10.44 -11.72 -15.25
N CYS A 73 10.37 -10.98 -14.14
CA CYS A 73 10.00 -9.57 -14.12
C CYS A 73 11.21 -8.63 -14.13
N HIS A 74 12.37 -9.15 -13.72
CA HIS A 74 13.64 -8.44 -13.68
C HIS A 74 14.33 -8.60 -15.02
N THR A 75 13.91 -7.79 -15.99
CA THR A 75 14.61 -7.67 -17.26
C THR A 75 15.89 -6.88 -17.04
N CYS A 76 17.03 -7.56 -17.17
CA CYS A 76 18.32 -6.91 -17.43
C CYS A 76 18.25 -6.13 -18.75
#